data_AF-A0A4Q9PHY5-F1
#
_entry.id   AF-A0A4Q9PHY5-F1
#
_cell.length_a   1.000
_cell.length_b   1.000
_cell.length_c   1.000
_cell.angle_alpha   90.00
_cell.angle_beta   90.00
_cell.angle_gamma   90.00
#
_symmetry.space_group_name_H-M   'P 1'
#
loop_
_entity.id
_entity.type
_entity.pdbx_description
1 polymer ?
#
loop_
_entity_poly.entity_id
_entity_poly.type
_entity_poly.pdbx_seq_one_letter_code
_entity_poly.pdbx_strand_id
1 'polypeptide(L)' 'PKTIQAADNHTFRGVGRGDMFITVPNGKTTTRILLRDVLHAPAMGVTLVSVSRITKAGSSVSFHSG' A
#
# COMPACT_ATOMS: atom_id res chain seq x y z
N PRO A 1 -6.32 -13.63 -9.48
CA PRO A 1 -5.00 -13.84 -8.82
C PRO A 1 -3.92 -13.01 -9.52
N LYS A 2 -3.12 -12.24 -8.78
CA LYS A 2 -2.04 -11.40 -9.34
C LYS A 2 -0.80 -11.56 -8.49
N THR A 3 0.34 -11.80 -9.12
CA THR A 3 1.65 -11.93 -8.44
C THR A 3 2.29 -10.56 -8.29
N ILE A 4 2.89 -10.31 -7.13
CA ILE A 4 3.79 -9.16 -6.88
C ILE A 4 5.21 -9.70 -6.89
N GLN A 5 6.06 -9.10 -7.72
CA GLN A 5 7.51 -9.36 -7.75
C GLN A 5 8.20 -8.34 -6.85
N ALA A 6 8.96 -8.82 -5.87
CA ALA A 6 9.81 -7.99 -5.03
C ALA A 6 11.21 -7.84 -5.65
N ALA A 7 11.95 -6.82 -5.19
CA ALA A 7 13.26 -6.49 -5.75
C ALA A 7 14.33 -7.56 -5.48
N ASP A 8 14.13 -8.39 -4.44
CA ASP A 8 14.97 -9.53 -4.06
C ASP A 8 14.63 -10.82 -4.82
N ASN A 9 13.83 -10.72 -5.89
CA ASN A 9 13.31 -11.84 -6.68
C ASN A 9 12.32 -12.76 -5.94
N HIS A 10 11.84 -12.40 -4.74
CA HIS A 10 10.74 -13.12 -4.12
C HIS A 10 9.39 -12.75 -4.74
N THR A 11 8.51 -13.74 -4.83
CA THR A 11 7.14 -13.58 -5.33
C THR A 11 6.13 -13.64 -4.20
N PHE A 12 5.22 -12.67 -4.16
CA PHE A 12 4.04 -12.72 -3.29
C PHE A 12 2.79 -12.98 -4.13
N ARG A 13 2.05 -14.04 -3.81
CA ARG A 13 0.80 -14.38 -4.51
C ARG A 13 -0.38 -13.63 -3.92
N GLY A 14 -0.99 -12.73 -4.69
CA GLY A 14 -2.27 -12.12 -4.36
C GLY A 14 -3.42 -13.11 -4.57
N VAL A 15 -4.10 -13.49 -3.48
CA VAL A 15 -5.19 -14.47 -3.45
C VAL A 15 -6.58 -13.82 -3.57
N GLY A 16 -6.69 -12.54 -3.27
CA GLY A 16 -7.94 -11.78 -3.33
C GLY A 16 -7.71 -10.32 -3.73
N ARG A 17 -8.81 -9.62 -4.00
CA ARG A 17 -8.83 -8.18 -4.24
C ARG A 17 -10.04 -7.56 -3.60
N GLY A 18 -9.88 -6.38 -3.00
CA GLY A 18 -10.98 -5.65 -2.38
C GLY A 18 -10.52 -4.28 -1.89
N ASP A 19 -11.45 -3.56 -1.28
CA ASP A 19 -11.16 -2.26 -0.70
C ASP A 19 -10.81 -2.41 0.79
N MET A 20 -9.87 -1.59 1.27
CA MET A 20 -9.37 -1.68 2.63
C MET A 20 -9.19 -0.29 3.23
N PHE A 21 -9.72 -0.10 4.44
CA PHE A 21 -9.41 1.09 5.23
C PHE A 21 -8.06 0.93 5.93
N ILE A 22 -7.25 1.99 5.88
CA ILE A 22 -6.04 2.12 6.70
C ILE A 22 -6.10 3.42 7.50
N THR A 23 -5.37 3.45 8.61
CA THR A 23 -5.16 4.66 9.40
C THR A 23 -3.73 5.13 9.17
N VAL A 24 -3.57 6.34 8.64
CA VAL A 24 -2.26 6.94 8.36
C VAL A 24 -1.96 8.03 9.40
N PRO A 25 -0.81 7.97 10.09
CA PRO A 25 -0.38 9.07 10.95
C PRO A 25 0.07 10.26 10.11
N ASN A 26 -0.51 11.43 10.38
CA ASN A 26 -0.22 12.73 9.76
C ASN A 26 0.24 13.70 10.85
N GLY A 27 1.45 13.47 11.36
CA GLY A 27 2.00 14.20 12.50
C GLY A 27 1.23 13.92 13.80
N LYS A 28 0.56 14.94 14.35
CA LYS A 28 -0.24 14.81 15.59
C LYS A 28 -1.64 14.24 15.35
N THR A 29 -2.05 14.08 14.10
CA THR A 29 -3.40 13.60 13.74
C THR A 29 -3.31 12.27 13.02
N THR A 30 -4.40 11.53 12.98
CA THR A 30 -4.55 10.34 12.15
C THR A 30 -5.65 10.56 11.13
N THR A 31 -5.45 10.04 9.92
CA THR A 31 -6.45 10.12 8.86
C THR A 31 -6.80 8.71 8.41
N ARG A 32 -8.11 8.43 8.35
CA ARG A 32 -8.62 7.17 7.81
C ARG A 32 -8.74 7.30 6.29
N ILE A 33 -8.06 6.42 5.56
CA ILE A 33 -8.00 6.43 4.10
C ILE A 33 -8.56 5.11 3.56
N LEU A 34 -9.36 5.19 2.50
CA LEU A 34 -9.82 4.02 1.75
C LEU A 34 -8.84 3.72 0.61
N LEU A 35 -8.16 2.60 0.70
CA LEU A 35 -7.42 2.03 -0.43
C LEU A 35 -8.39 1.23 -1.28
N ARG A 36 -8.47 1.57 -2.56
CA ARG A 36 -9.27 0.83 -3.54
C ARG A 36 -8.44 -0.21 -4.25
N ASP A 37 -9.06 -1.32 -4.64
CA ASP A 37 -8.43 -2.34 -5.47
C ASP A 37 -7.17 -2.99 -4.88
N VAL A 38 -7.13 -3.16 -3.55
CA VAL A 38 -6.00 -3.74 -2.82
C VAL A 38 -5.89 -5.23 -3.12
N LEU A 39 -4.68 -5.71 -3.41
CA LEU A 39 -4.40 -7.14 -3.52
C LEU A 39 -4.12 -7.71 -2.13
N HIS A 40 -4.88 -8.74 -1.75
CA HIS A 40 -4.63 -9.48 -0.52
C HIS A 40 -3.59 -10.57 -0.76
N ALA A 41 -2.40 -10.42 -0.18
CA ALA A 41 -1.30 -11.39 -0.25
C ALA A 41 -0.85 -11.75 1.18
N PRO A 42 -1.39 -12.83 1.79
CA PRO A 42 -1.13 -13.17 3.20
C PRO A 42 0.34 -13.35 3.58
N ALA A 43 1.18 -13.76 2.63
CA ALA A 43 2.62 -13.92 2.84
C ALA A 43 3.38 -12.60 3.00
N MET A 44 2.75 -11.46 2.67
CA MET A 44 3.33 -10.13 2.83
C MET A 44 3.00 -9.60 4.23
N GLY A 45 4.02 -9.47 5.09
CA GLY A 45 3.84 -9.05 6.49
C GLY A 45 3.49 -7.57 6.70
N VAL A 46 3.39 -6.78 5.63
CA VAL A 46 3.13 -5.33 5.67
C VAL A 46 2.16 -4.91 4.58
N THR A 47 1.50 -3.76 4.76
CA THR A 47 0.71 -3.14 3.69
C THR A 47 1.62 -2.29 2.80
N LEU A 48 1.75 -2.65 1.53
CA LEU A 48 2.45 -1.83 0.53
C LEU A 48 1.47 -0.89 -0.17
N VAL A 49 1.71 0.42 -0.06
CA VAL A 49 0.94 1.45 -0.76
C VAL A 49 1.79 2.02 -1.89
N SER A 50 1.28 1.98 -3.13
CA SER A 50 2.01 2.50 -4.28
C SER A 50 2.07 4.03 -4.26
N VAL A 51 3.27 4.61 -4.33
CA VAL A 51 3.48 6.07 -4.46
C VAL A 51 2.76 6.63 -5.69
N SER A 52 2.73 5.89 -6.81
CA SER A 52 2.00 6.31 -8.00
C SER A 52 0.48 6.39 -7.81
N ARG A 53 -0.09 5.59 -6.89
CA ARG A 53 -1.51 5.67 -6.53
C ARG A 53 -1.78 6.83 -5.58
N ILE A 54 -0.84 7.12 -4.66
CA ILE A 54 -0.92 8.28 -3.75
C ILE A 54 -0.95 9.58 -4.56
N THR A 55 0.01 9.75 -5.48
CA THR A 55 0.11 10.94 -6.34
C THR A 55 -1.10 11.11 -7.25
N LYS A 56 -1.63 10.03 -7.85
CA LYS A 56 -2.88 10.05 -8.62
C LYS A 56 -4.11 10.45 -7.80
N ALA A 57 -4.09 10.25 -6.49
CA ALA A 57 -5.16 10.68 -5.60
C ALA A 57 -5.03 12.15 -5.16
N GLY A 58 -4.09 12.92 -5.73
CA GLY A 58 -3.86 14.32 -5.38
C GLY A 58 -3.10 14.51 -4.06
N SER A 59 -2.50 13.45 -3.53
CA SER A 59 -1.70 13.48 -2.29
C SER A 59 -0.20 13.51 -2.59
N SER A 60 0.58 14.11 -1.70
CA SER A 60 2.05 14.13 -1.79
C SER A 60 2.70 13.11 -0.85
N VAL A 61 3.89 12.64 -1.21
CA VAL A 61 4.75 11.83 -0.33
C VAL A 61 6.06 12.58 -0.12
N SER A 62 6.45 12.77 1.15
CA SER A 62 7.70 13.41 1.53
C SER A 62 8.60 12.41 2.26
N PHE A 63 9.76 12.11 1.69
CA PHE A 63 10.77 11.25 2.30
C PHE A 63 11.79 12.13 3.03
N HIS A 64 12.03 11.86 4.30
CA HIS A 64 13.00 12.59 5.12
C HIS A 64 14.02 11.60 5.65
N SER A 65 15.31 11.86 5.38
CA SER A 65 16.47 11.04 5.76
C SER A 65 16.44 9.61 5.19
N GLY A 66 17.37 9.33 4.27
CA GLY A 66 17.56 8.00 3.65
C GLY A 66 18.48 7.09 4.46
#